data_AF-M1ECC1-F1
#
_entry.id   AF-M1ECC1-F1
#
_cell.length_a   1.000
_cell.length_b   1.000
_cell.length_c   1.000
_cell.angle_alpha   90.00
_cell.angle_beta   90.00
_cell.angle_gamma   90.00
#
_symmetry.space_group_name_H-M   'P 1'
#
loop_
_entity.id
_entity.type
_entity.pdbx_description
1 polymer ?
#
loop_
_entity_poly.entity_id
_entity_poly.type
_entity_poly.pdbx_seq_one_letter_code
_entity_poly.pdbx_strand_id
1 'polypeptide(L)'
;CEFFGIVNILLKYGAQLNELHLAYCLKYEKFSVFRYFLKKGCPLAPWNHVSEFISHAIKAQMKYREWLPSLLLAGFDPLNLLCSSWIDSVSDDTLIFTLEFTNWKRLPPTVEKMLSTRASNSWALQQHIASVPSLTHLCRLEIRSRVKPEHLRSDSFICQLPLPRSLHNYLLYAEVLRMNEVPELAVTQDGEVSEAT
;
A
#
# COMPACT_ATOMS: atom_id res chain seq x y z
N CYS A 1 17.27 -14.22 4.58
CA CYS A 1 17.47 -13.26 5.69
C CYS A 1 17.24 -13.98 7.02
N GLU A 2 18.24 -13.97 7.91
CA GLU A 2 18.23 -14.67 9.20
C GLU A 2 17.09 -14.25 10.15
N PHE A 3 16.57 -13.02 10.00
CA PHE A 3 15.50 -12.48 10.83
C PHE A 3 14.13 -13.17 10.67
N PHE A 4 13.86 -13.84 9.54
CA PHE A 4 12.57 -14.51 9.37
C PHE A 4 12.40 -15.69 10.31
N GLY A 5 13.49 -16.37 10.71
CA GLY A 5 13.42 -17.48 11.65
C GLY A 5 12.87 -17.05 13.01
N ILE A 6 13.45 -16.01 13.62
CA ILE A 6 13.02 -15.53 14.92
C ILE A 6 11.63 -14.88 14.87
N VAL A 7 11.34 -14.13 13.81
CA VAL A 7 10.01 -13.53 13.61
C VAL A 7 8.94 -14.62 13.51
N ASN A 8 9.18 -15.69 12.77
CA ASN A 8 8.23 -16.79 12.63
C ASN A 8 7.96 -17.50 13.94
N ILE A 9 9.00 -17.71 14.75
CA ILE A 9 8.86 -18.28 16.09
C ILE A 9 7.98 -17.37 16.94
N LEU A 10 8.29 -16.07 17.02
CA LEU A 10 7.51 -15.12 17.84
C LEU A 10 6.03 -15.09 17.43
N LEU A 11 5.74 -15.02 16.12
CA LEU A 11 4.36 -15.04 15.62
C LEU A 11 3.67 -16.38 15.92
N LYS A 12 4.37 -17.51 15.78
CA LYS A 12 3.85 -18.85 16.12
C LYS A 12 3.48 -18.96 17.61
N TYR A 13 4.23 -18.29 18.50
CA TYR A 13 3.98 -18.26 19.94
C TYR A 13 3.05 -17.12 20.37
N GLY A 14 2.34 -16.47 19.45
CA GLY A 14 1.25 -15.54 19.76
C GLY A 14 1.62 -14.07 19.84
N ALA A 15 2.82 -13.67 19.40
CA ALA A 15 3.14 -12.25 19.24
C ALA A 15 2.18 -11.59 18.25
N GLN A 16 1.56 -10.49 18.66
CA GLN A 16 0.61 -9.76 17.82
C GLN A 16 1.30 -8.65 17.04
N LEU A 17 1.12 -8.66 15.72
CA LEU A 17 1.55 -7.57 14.85
C LEU A 17 0.62 -6.36 15.01
N ASN A 18 1.21 -5.18 14.91
CA ASN A 18 0.50 -3.90 14.98
C ASN A 18 1.23 -2.85 14.12
N GLU A 19 0.70 -1.64 14.08
CA GLU A 19 1.21 -0.53 13.26
C GLU A 19 2.64 -0.12 13.61
N LEU A 20 3.07 -0.27 14.88
CA LEU A 20 4.43 0.08 15.30
C LEU A 20 5.47 -0.84 14.66
N HIS A 21 5.15 -2.12 14.49
CA HIS A 21 6.04 -3.05 13.80
C HIS A 21 6.27 -2.63 12.34
N LEU A 22 5.22 -2.15 11.66
CA LEU A 22 5.34 -1.58 10.31
C LEU A 22 6.15 -0.28 10.32
N ALA A 23 5.90 0.61 11.28
CA ALA A 23 6.63 1.86 11.43
C ALA A 23 8.14 1.63 11.66
N TYR A 24 8.51 0.66 12.50
CA TYR A 24 9.92 0.30 12.72
C TYR A 24 10.55 -0.35 11.50
N CYS A 25 9.81 -1.14 10.72
CA CYS A 25 10.33 -1.64 9.45
C CYS A 25 10.66 -0.48 8.49
N LEU A 26 9.89 0.60 8.47
CA LEU A 26 10.22 1.80 7.69
C LEU A 26 11.44 2.52 8.27
N LYS A 27 11.49 2.73 9.60
CA LYS A 27 12.61 3.38 10.29
C LYS A 27 13.96 2.71 10.02
N TYR A 28 13.99 1.37 10.03
CA TYR A 28 15.21 0.57 9.86
C TYR A 28 15.36 -0.01 8.45
N GLU A 29 14.55 0.47 7.50
CA GLU A 29 14.55 0.04 6.08
C GLU A 29 14.46 -1.48 5.89
N LYS A 30 13.70 -2.17 6.75
CA LYS A 30 13.47 -3.62 6.68
C LYS A 30 12.25 -3.94 5.81
N PHE A 31 12.25 -3.51 4.55
CA PHE A 31 11.09 -3.62 3.64
C PHE A 31 10.66 -5.06 3.34
N SER A 32 11.58 -6.03 3.34
CA SER A 32 11.22 -7.44 3.20
C SER A 32 10.42 -7.95 4.41
N VAL A 33 10.75 -7.48 5.62
CA VAL A 33 10.01 -7.80 6.85
C VAL A 33 8.67 -7.05 6.87
N PHE A 34 8.64 -5.80 6.40
CA PHE A 34 7.41 -5.03 6.20
C PHE A 34 6.39 -5.80 5.34
N ARG A 35 6.81 -6.24 4.15
CA ARG A 35 5.97 -7.05 3.24
C ARG A 35 5.51 -8.35 3.89
N TYR A 36 6.39 -8.99 4.63
CA TYR A 36 6.06 -10.21 5.36
C TYR A 36 5.00 -10.00 6.44
N PHE A 37 5.09 -8.92 7.22
CA PHE A 37 4.10 -8.58 8.24
C PHE A 37 2.72 -8.31 7.62
N LEU A 38 2.67 -7.65 6.46
CA LEU A 38 1.42 -7.46 5.73
C LEU A 38 0.81 -8.80 5.30
N LYS A 39 1.61 -9.71 4.74
CA LYS A 39 1.18 -11.07 4.36
C LYS A 39 0.70 -11.89 5.57
N LYS A 40 1.34 -11.72 6.74
CA LYS A 40 0.94 -12.39 8.00
C LYS A 40 -0.25 -11.76 8.72
N GLY A 41 -0.90 -10.78 8.09
CA GLY A 41 -2.18 -10.28 8.57
C GLY A 41 -2.07 -9.15 9.59
N CYS A 42 -0.98 -8.37 9.55
CA CYS A 42 -0.88 -7.15 10.35
C CYS A 42 -2.16 -6.29 10.19
N PRO A 43 -2.79 -5.85 11.29
CA PRO A 43 -3.94 -4.95 11.23
C PRO A 43 -3.57 -3.63 10.56
N LEU A 44 -4.43 -3.19 9.64
CA LEU A 44 -4.28 -1.92 8.92
C LEU A 44 -5.17 -0.81 9.50
N ALA A 45 -6.09 -1.16 10.40
CA ALA A 45 -6.91 -0.26 11.19
C ALA A 45 -7.51 -1.02 12.39
N PRO A 46 -7.84 -0.32 13.51
CA PRO A 46 -7.50 1.07 13.80
C PRO A 46 -6.01 1.22 14.15
N TRP A 47 -5.37 2.31 13.71
CA TRP A 47 -3.99 2.63 14.05
C TRP A 47 -3.97 3.69 15.17
N ASN A 48 -3.39 3.35 16.32
CA ASN A 48 -3.29 4.28 17.44
C ASN A 48 -2.07 5.21 17.30
N HIS A 49 -1.06 4.78 16.54
CA HIS A 49 0.23 5.48 16.39
C HIS A 49 0.48 5.93 14.94
N VAL A 50 -0.57 6.40 14.24
CA VAL A 50 -0.47 6.86 12.84
C VAL A 50 0.61 7.92 12.67
N SER A 51 0.73 8.86 13.60
CA SER A 51 1.74 9.94 13.52
C SER A 51 3.19 9.42 13.51
N GLU A 52 3.49 8.39 14.32
CA GLU A 52 4.81 7.75 14.34
C GLU A 52 5.08 7.00 13.03
N PHE A 53 4.07 6.27 12.52
CA PHE A 53 4.16 5.63 11.22
C PHE A 53 4.44 6.64 10.10
N ILE A 54 3.68 7.75 10.03
CA ILE A 54 3.83 8.78 9.01
C ILE A 54 5.22 9.42 9.08
N SER A 55 5.73 9.72 10.28
CA SER A 55 7.07 10.27 10.46
C SER A 55 8.16 9.36 9.85
N HIS A 56 8.04 8.05 10.04
CA HIS A 56 8.95 7.08 9.45
C HIS A 56 8.71 6.86 7.94
N ALA A 57 7.46 6.90 7.50
CA ALA A 57 7.09 6.79 6.10
C ALA A 57 7.62 7.95 5.26
N ILE A 58 7.55 9.18 5.77
CA ILE A 58 8.15 10.37 5.13
C ILE A 58 9.66 10.18 4.99
N LYS A 59 10.35 9.69 6.02
CA LYS A 59 11.80 9.42 5.93
C LYS A 59 12.13 8.32 4.91
N ALA A 60 11.24 7.35 4.72
CA ALA A 60 11.39 6.25 3.77
C ALA A 60 10.83 6.54 2.36
N GLN A 61 10.36 7.77 2.08
CA GLN A 61 9.63 8.09 0.82
C GLN A 61 10.48 7.91 -0.44
N MET A 62 11.80 8.14 -0.37
CA MET A 62 12.71 7.91 -1.51
C MET A 62 12.75 6.43 -1.95
N LYS A 63 12.33 5.51 -1.08
CA LYS A 63 12.23 4.07 -1.35
C LYS A 63 10.78 3.60 -1.32
N TYR A 64 9.82 4.46 -1.65
CA TYR A 64 8.38 4.11 -1.59
C TYR A 64 8.07 2.84 -2.37
N ARG A 65 8.74 2.61 -3.51
CA ARG A 65 8.58 1.42 -4.37
C ARG A 65 8.81 0.09 -3.63
N GLU A 66 9.57 0.09 -2.53
CA GLU A 66 9.85 -1.12 -1.74
C GLU A 66 8.76 -1.48 -0.73
N TRP A 67 7.89 -0.53 -0.34
CA TRP A 67 6.96 -0.71 0.79
C TRP A 67 5.54 -0.19 0.54
N LEU A 68 5.39 0.99 -0.07
CA LEU A 68 4.11 1.67 -0.25
C LEU A 68 3.16 0.86 -1.16
N PRO A 69 3.59 0.32 -2.32
CA PRO A 69 2.75 -0.55 -3.14
C PRO A 69 2.19 -1.73 -2.35
N SER A 70 3.02 -2.40 -1.53
CA SER A 70 2.59 -3.54 -0.74
C SER A 70 1.57 -3.15 0.33
N LEU A 71 1.73 -1.98 0.97
CA LEU A 71 0.78 -1.47 1.95
C LEU A 71 -0.59 -1.19 1.32
N LEU A 72 -0.62 -0.48 0.19
CA LEU A 72 -1.86 -0.10 -0.50
C LEU A 72 -2.56 -1.34 -1.11
N LEU A 73 -1.79 -2.28 -1.66
CA LEU A 73 -2.33 -3.54 -2.17
C LEU A 73 -2.95 -4.39 -1.08
N ALA A 74 -2.37 -4.40 0.13
CA ALA A 74 -2.92 -5.11 1.29
C ALA A 74 -4.24 -4.51 1.83
N GLY A 75 -4.75 -3.44 1.21
CA GLY A 75 -6.05 -2.84 1.54
C GLY A 75 -5.96 -1.70 2.55
N PHE A 76 -4.79 -1.09 2.72
CA PHE A 76 -4.66 0.12 3.54
C PHE A 76 -5.38 1.28 2.87
N ASP A 77 -6.22 2.01 3.63
CA ASP A 77 -6.92 3.19 3.12
C ASP A 77 -5.92 4.36 2.94
N PRO A 78 -5.65 4.80 1.68
CA PRO A 78 -4.68 5.85 1.42
C PRO A 78 -5.04 7.20 2.06
N LEU A 79 -6.32 7.45 2.40
CA LEU A 79 -6.72 8.68 3.08
C LEU A 79 -6.04 8.84 4.45
N ASN A 80 -5.66 7.73 5.10
CA ASN A 80 -4.92 7.75 6.35
C ASN A 80 -3.46 8.23 6.18
N LEU A 81 -2.91 8.18 4.95
CA LEU A 81 -1.61 8.79 4.64
C LEU A 81 -1.73 10.27 4.29
N LEU A 82 -2.82 10.70 3.65
CA LEU A 82 -3.00 12.05 3.05
C LEU A 82 -3.26 13.17 4.08
N CYS A 83 -2.43 13.24 5.11
CA CYS A 83 -2.34 14.34 6.07
C CYS A 83 -1.31 15.40 5.61
N SER A 84 -1.19 16.51 6.36
CA SER A 84 -0.34 17.64 5.97
C SER A 84 1.13 17.30 5.93
N SER A 85 1.63 16.57 6.92
CA SER A 85 3.02 16.14 6.95
C SER A 85 3.38 15.29 5.73
N TRP A 86 2.52 14.36 5.32
CA TRP A 86 2.75 13.56 4.11
C TRP A 86 2.68 14.41 2.85
N ILE A 87 1.59 15.16 2.67
CA ILE A 87 1.37 15.99 1.49
C ILE A 87 2.47 17.04 1.35
N ASP A 88 3.02 17.62 2.40
CA ASP A 88 4.03 18.67 2.24
C ASP A 88 5.46 18.12 2.06
N SER A 89 5.73 16.87 2.43
CA SER A 89 7.10 16.35 2.57
C SER A 89 7.54 15.30 1.54
N VAL A 90 6.61 14.54 0.96
CA VAL A 90 6.97 13.46 0.01
C VAL A 90 7.20 13.98 -1.40
N SER A 91 7.88 13.25 -2.28
CA SER A 91 8.03 13.62 -3.69
C SER A 91 6.68 13.61 -4.43
N ASP A 92 6.60 14.31 -5.56
CA ASP A 92 5.38 14.31 -6.39
C ASP A 92 5.04 12.90 -6.87
N ASP A 93 6.05 12.12 -7.27
CA ASP A 93 5.86 10.72 -7.68
C ASP A 93 5.22 9.87 -6.58
N THR A 94 5.72 10.00 -5.34
CA THR A 94 5.17 9.26 -4.19
C THR A 94 3.72 9.68 -3.91
N LEU A 95 3.44 10.99 -4.02
CA LEU A 95 2.10 11.52 -3.80
C LEU A 95 1.13 11.08 -4.90
N ILE A 96 1.51 11.22 -6.17
CA ILE A 96 0.72 10.77 -7.33
C ILE A 96 0.46 9.26 -7.23
N PHE A 97 1.48 8.46 -6.90
CA PHE A 97 1.31 7.03 -6.67
C PHE A 97 0.31 6.72 -5.55
N THR A 98 0.31 7.50 -4.46
CA THR A 98 -0.69 7.35 -3.38
C THR A 98 -2.10 7.66 -3.89
N LEU A 99 -2.24 8.71 -4.71
CA LEU A 99 -3.52 9.15 -5.27
C LEU A 99 -4.12 8.13 -6.26
N GLU A 100 -3.30 7.33 -6.96
CA GLU A 100 -3.77 6.23 -7.81
C GLU A 100 -4.62 5.19 -7.05
N PHE A 101 -4.56 5.15 -5.71
CA PHE A 101 -5.38 4.27 -4.89
C PHE A 101 -6.63 4.97 -4.32
N THR A 102 -6.93 6.17 -4.78
CA THR A 102 -8.05 7.00 -4.29
C THR A 102 -8.95 7.45 -5.42
N ASN A 103 -10.17 7.85 -5.09
CA ASN A 103 -10.94 8.71 -5.98
C ASN A 103 -10.47 10.16 -5.79
N TRP A 104 -9.44 10.57 -6.52
CA TRP A 104 -8.83 11.91 -6.37
C TRP A 104 -9.78 13.07 -6.75
N LYS A 105 -10.95 12.78 -7.33
CA LYS A 105 -12.03 13.77 -7.56
C LYS A 105 -13.06 13.86 -6.44
N ARG A 106 -13.05 12.94 -5.48
CA ARG A 106 -13.97 12.92 -4.34
C ARG A 106 -13.19 12.78 -3.03
N LEU A 107 -12.13 13.56 -2.89
CA LEU A 107 -11.35 13.63 -1.67
C LEU A 107 -12.06 14.46 -0.60
N PRO A 108 -11.76 14.26 0.69
CA PRO A 108 -12.21 15.16 1.74
C PRO A 108 -11.78 16.61 1.44
N PRO A 109 -12.63 17.64 1.69
CA PRO A 109 -12.33 19.03 1.34
C PRO A 109 -11.01 19.56 1.90
N THR A 110 -10.64 19.11 3.10
CA THR A 110 -9.36 19.46 3.73
C THR A 110 -8.18 18.97 2.92
N VAL A 111 -8.22 17.70 2.47
CA VAL A 111 -7.17 17.07 1.66
C VAL A 111 -7.08 17.74 0.28
N GLU A 112 -8.23 18.01 -0.35
CA GLU A 112 -8.31 18.69 -1.64
C GLU A 112 -7.67 20.08 -1.62
N LYS A 113 -7.93 20.87 -0.56
CA LYS A 113 -7.34 22.20 -0.40
C LYS A 113 -5.82 22.14 -0.26
N MET A 114 -5.31 21.18 0.50
CA MET A 114 -3.87 21.00 0.72
C MET A 114 -3.17 20.54 -0.56
N LEU A 115 -3.76 19.59 -1.28
CA LEU A 115 -3.27 19.15 -2.58
C LEU A 115 -3.26 20.28 -3.61
N SER A 116 -4.30 21.12 -3.64
CA SER A 116 -4.37 22.29 -4.55
C SER A 116 -3.28 23.32 -4.24
N THR A 117 -3.01 23.55 -2.95
CA THR A 117 -1.91 24.43 -2.51
C THR A 117 -0.56 23.88 -2.97
N ARG A 118 -0.32 22.58 -2.79
CA ARG A 118 0.91 21.92 -3.24
C ARG A 118 1.05 21.89 -4.77
N ALA A 119 -0.03 21.59 -5.48
CA ALA A 119 -0.06 21.51 -6.94
C ALA A 119 0.28 22.83 -7.63
N SER A 120 0.10 23.97 -6.95
CA SER A 120 0.53 25.29 -7.46
C SER A 120 2.04 25.35 -7.74
N ASN A 121 2.84 24.48 -7.11
CA ASN A 121 4.28 24.40 -7.28
C ASN A 121 4.72 23.17 -8.11
N SER A 122 3.80 22.33 -8.57
CA SER A 122 4.09 21.10 -9.29
C SER A 122 3.14 20.88 -10.46
N TRP A 123 3.68 21.02 -11.67
CA TRP A 123 2.93 20.79 -12.90
C TRP A 123 2.42 19.34 -13.00
N ALA A 124 3.23 18.36 -12.64
CA ALA A 124 2.85 16.94 -12.73
C ALA A 124 1.66 16.62 -11.81
N LEU A 125 1.73 17.09 -10.55
CA LEU A 125 0.64 16.91 -9.59
C LEU A 125 -0.62 17.68 -10.03
N GLN A 126 -0.46 18.90 -10.55
CA GLN A 126 -1.55 19.71 -11.08
C GLN A 126 -2.29 18.99 -12.23
N GLN A 127 -1.55 18.43 -13.19
CA GLN A 127 -2.14 17.68 -14.31
C GLN A 127 -2.90 16.44 -13.81
N HIS A 128 -2.32 15.70 -12.86
CA HIS A 128 -2.95 14.52 -12.29
C HIS A 128 -4.28 14.85 -11.59
N ILE A 129 -4.29 15.85 -10.68
CA ILE A 129 -5.50 16.24 -9.94
C ILE A 129 -6.55 16.89 -10.88
N ALA A 130 -6.12 17.59 -11.93
CA ALA A 130 -7.03 18.16 -12.92
C ALA A 130 -7.74 17.06 -13.73
N SER A 131 -7.06 15.95 -14.02
CA SER A 131 -7.62 14.82 -14.78
C SER A 131 -8.78 14.13 -14.05
N VAL A 132 -9.78 13.65 -14.80
CA VAL A 132 -10.89 12.88 -14.24
C VAL A 132 -10.52 11.39 -14.25
N PRO A 133 -10.65 10.66 -13.13
CA PRO A 133 -10.42 9.22 -13.12
C PRO A 133 -11.36 8.53 -14.11
N SER A 134 -10.83 7.57 -14.87
CA SER A 134 -11.63 6.80 -15.80
C SER A 134 -12.71 6.00 -15.07
N LEU A 135 -13.79 5.66 -15.77
CA LEU A 135 -14.81 4.77 -15.21
C LEU A 135 -14.21 3.42 -14.79
N THR A 136 -13.25 2.89 -15.56
CA THR A 136 -12.53 1.66 -15.20
C THR A 136 -11.83 1.79 -13.85
N HIS A 137 -11.20 2.94 -13.58
CA HIS A 137 -10.54 3.21 -12.32
C HIS A 137 -11.52 3.27 -11.15
N LEU A 138 -12.63 3.99 -11.32
CA LEU A 138 -13.70 4.06 -10.32
C LEU A 138 -14.28 2.67 -10.02
N CYS A 139 -14.49 1.84 -11.04
CA CYS A 139 -14.92 0.45 -10.87
C CYS A 139 -13.89 -0.39 -10.10
N ARG A 140 -12.58 -0.21 -10.36
CA ARG A 140 -11.53 -0.90 -9.59
C ARG A 140 -11.61 -0.55 -8.11
N LEU A 141 -11.75 0.73 -7.77
CA LEU A 141 -11.87 1.18 -6.38
C LEU A 141 -13.11 0.57 -5.71
N GLU A 142 -14.26 0.59 -6.38
CA GLU A 142 -15.51 0.03 -5.84
C GLU A 142 -15.42 -1.49 -5.69
N ILE A 143 -14.84 -2.22 -6.65
CA ILE A 143 -14.64 -3.66 -6.51
C ILE A 143 -13.74 -3.95 -5.30
N ARG A 144 -12.61 -3.24 -5.18
CA ARG A 144 -11.65 -3.46 -4.09
C ARG A 144 -12.22 -3.08 -2.72
N SER A 145 -13.05 -2.06 -2.61
CA SER A 145 -13.69 -1.68 -1.33
C SER A 145 -14.65 -2.76 -0.81
N ARG A 146 -15.20 -3.59 -1.70
CA ARG A 146 -16.06 -4.74 -1.34
C ARG A 146 -15.28 -6.00 -0.98
N VAL A 147 -14.00 -6.07 -1.35
CA VAL A 147 -13.12 -7.16 -0.95
C VAL A 147 -12.62 -6.88 0.47
N LYS A 148 -12.83 -7.82 1.39
CA LYS A 148 -12.32 -7.68 2.76
C LYS A 148 -10.80 -7.47 2.75
N PRO A 149 -10.24 -6.61 3.61
CA PRO A 149 -8.79 -6.39 3.68
C PRO A 149 -7.99 -7.70 3.87
N GLU A 150 -8.56 -8.67 4.58
CA GLU A 150 -8.01 -10.01 4.78
C GLU A 150 -7.67 -10.71 3.46
N HIS A 151 -8.53 -10.55 2.45
CA HIS A 151 -8.40 -11.15 1.13
C HIS A 151 -7.51 -10.35 0.18
N LEU A 152 -7.30 -9.06 0.46
CA LEU A 152 -6.40 -8.19 -0.33
C LEU A 152 -4.91 -8.40 0.01
N ARG A 153 -4.61 -9.12 1.10
CA ARG A 153 -3.23 -9.44 1.51
C ARG A 153 -2.53 -10.46 0.61
N SER A 154 -3.28 -11.14 -0.25
CA SER A 154 -2.78 -12.09 -1.24
C SER A 154 -3.50 -11.90 -2.57
N ASP A 155 -2.76 -12.07 -3.67
CA ASP A 155 -3.30 -11.98 -5.02
C ASP A 155 -4.26 -13.14 -5.35
N SER A 156 -4.16 -14.26 -4.59
CA SER A 156 -4.92 -15.49 -4.85
C SER A 156 -6.42 -15.25 -4.88
N PHE A 157 -6.96 -14.45 -3.96
CA PHE A 157 -8.40 -14.17 -3.92
C PHE A 157 -8.87 -13.38 -5.14
N ILE A 158 -8.11 -12.36 -5.55
CA ILE A 158 -8.44 -11.56 -6.74
C ILE A 158 -8.41 -12.44 -7.99
N CYS A 159 -7.42 -13.33 -8.11
CA CYS A 159 -7.30 -14.27 -9.22
C CYS A 159 -8.39 -15.36 -9.24
N GLN A 160 -9.07 -15.61 -8.11
CA GLN A 160 -10.20 -16.54 -8.01
C GLN A 160 -11.55 -15.91 -8.35
N LEU A 161 -11.63 -14.58 -8.48
CA LEU A 161 -12.86 -13.91 -8.91
C LEU A 161 -13.24 -14.39 -10.32
N PRO A 162 -14.54 -14.57 -10.62
CA PRO A 162 -15.03 -15.02 -11.93
C PRO A 162 -14.93 -13.89 -12.98
N LEU A 163 -13.71 -13.43 -13.24
CA LEU A 163 -13.36 -12.33 -14.13
C LEU A 163 -12.27 -12.78 -15.11
N PRO A 164 -12.17 -12.16 -16.29
CA PRO A 164 -11.03 -12.35 -17.18
C PRO A 164 -9.70 -11.97 -16.53
N ARG A 165 -8.62 -12.66 -16.92
CA ARG A 165 -7.25 -12.43 -16.40
C ARG A 165 -6.75 -10.99 -16.55
N SER A 166 -7.17 -10.30 -17.62
CA SER A 166 -6.84 -8.87 -17.81
C SER A 166 -7.43 -7.99 -16.70
N LEU A 167 -8.64 -8.30 -16.23
CA LEU A 167 -9.26 -7.59 -15.10
C LEU A 167 -8.61 -7.97 -13.77
N HIS A 168 -8.17 -9.22 -13.59
CA HIS A 168 -7.38 -9.59 -12.40
C HIS A 168 -6.12 -8.73 -12.28
N ASN A 169 -5.33 -8.64 -13.36
CA ASN A 169 -4.13 -7.81 -13.40
C ASN A 169 -4.44 -6.34 -13.10
N TYR A 170 -5.55 -5.83 -13.63
CA TYR A 170 -5.99 -4.45 -13.40
C TYR A 170 -6.40 -4.19 -11.93
N LEU A 171 -7.11 -5.15 -11.30
CA LEU A 171 -7.48 -5.09 -9.88
C LEU A 171 -6.27 -5.20 -8.95
N LEU A 172 -5.19 -5.84 -9.42
CA LEU A 172 -3.88 -5.92 -8.77
C LEU A 172 -2.95 -4.74 -9.11
N TYR A 173 -3.47 -3.70 -9.79
CA TYR A 173 -2.71 -2.50 -10.14
C TYR A 173 -1.46 -2.76 -11.00
N ALA A 174 -1.41 -3.88 -11.75
CA ALA A 174 -0.21 -4.30 -12.46
C ALA A 174 0.34 -3.23 -13.42
N GLU A 175 -0.53 -2.45 -14.06
CA GLU A 175 -0.14 -1.35 -14.93
C GLU A 175 0.46 -0.16 -14.18
N VAL A 176 -0.09 0.19 -13.00
CA VAL A 176 0.43 1.26 -12.15
C VAL A 176 1.80 0.87 -11.59
N LEU A 177 1.94 -0.38 -11.13
CA LEU A 177 3.21 -0.91 -10.64
C LEU A 177 4.29 -0.89 -11.72
N ARG A 178 3.96 -1.34 -12.94
CA ARG A 178 4.88 -1.34 -14.08
C ARG A 178 5.28 0.08 -14.50
N MET A 179 4.33 1.00 -14.55
CA MET A 179 4.60 2.41 -14.91
C MET A 179 5.53 3.09 -13.90
N ASN A 180 5.47 2.69 -12.64
CA ASN A 180 6.31 3.21 -11.57
C ASN A 180 7.56 2.35 -11.31
N GLU A 181 7.88 1.39 -12.19
CA GLU A 181 9.03 0.48 -12.08
C GLU A 181 9.15 -0.14 -10.67
N VAL A 182 8.02 -0.49 -10.08
CA VAL A 182 7.99 -1.16 -8.78
C VAL A 182 8.61 -2.54 -8.98
N PRO A 183 9.64 -2.94 -8.19
CA PRO A 183 10.21 -4.26 -8.29
C PRO A 183 9.10 -5.31 -8.20
N GLU A 184 9.11 -6.31 -9.10
CA GLU A 184 8.14 -7.41 -9.02
C GLU A 184 8.14 -7.92 -7.58
N LEU A 185 6.99 -7.75 -6.92
CA LEU A 185 6.80 -8.22 -5.56
C LEU A 185 6.82 -9.74 -5.67
N ALA A 186 8.01 -10.33 -5.53
CA ALA A 186 8.25 -11.73 -5.81
C ALA A 186 7.09 -12.55 -5.25
N VAL A 187 6.40 -13.24 -6.16
CA VAL A 187 5.48 -14.34 -5.84
C VAL A 187 6.36 -15.43 -5.26
N THR A 188 6.73 -15.28 -3.99
CA THR A 188 7.27 -16.37 -3.21
C THR A 188 6.12 -17.35 -3.08
N GLN A 189 6.17 -18.39 -3.92
CA GLN A 189 5.42 -19.62 -3.73
C GLN A 189 5.46 -19.94 -2.24
N ASP A 190 4.28 -20.11 -1.64
CA ASP A 190 4.19 -20.71 -0.32
C ASP A 190 4.90 -22.05 -0.41
N GLY A 191 6.10 -22.11 0.17
CA GLY A 191 6.70 -23.37 0.53
C GLY A 191 5.83 -23.96 1.64
N GLU A 192 4.78 -24.68 1.24
CA GLU A 192 4.24 -25.74 2.07
C GLU A 192 5.43 -26.64 2.42
N VAL A 193 5.91 -26.50 3.66
CA VAL A 193 6.70 -27.54 4.28
C VAL A 193 5.75 -28.73 4.36
N SER A 194 5.84 -29.61 3.36
CA SER A 194 5.27 -30.95 3.44
C SER A 194 5.93 -31.63 4.62
N GLU A 195 5.18 -31.75 5.72
CA GLU A 195 5.44 -32.79 6.71
C GLU A 195 5.30 -34.13 5.98
N ALA A 196 6.44 -34.73 5.64
CA ALA A 196 6.52 -36.15 5.37
C ALA A 196 7.09 -36.81 6.63
N THR A 197 6.20 -37.39 7.42
CA THR A 197 6.46 -38.52 8.31
C THR A 197 7.04 -39.71 7.55
#